data_AF-A0A4Y3RHK0-F1
#
_entry.id   AF-A0A4Y3RHK0-F1
#
_cell.length_a   1.000
_cell.length_b   1.000
_cell.length_c   1.000
_cell.angle_alpha   90.00
_cell.angle_beta   90.00
_cell.angle_gamma   90.00
#
_symmetry.space_group_name_H-M   'P 1'
#
loop_
_entity.id
_entity.type
_entity.pdbx_description
1 polymer ?
#
loop_
_entity_poly.entity_id
_entity_poly.type
_entity_poly.pdbx_seq_one_letter_code
_entity_poly.pdbx_strand_id
1 'polypeptide(L)'
;MVALAGLMLMLMGLTVPQAAADPLRDTDPKAAAAQHDEAVYVVQERADGTVYTAIYEPAAGVTSDELRASLRRQGIRGVQDAEPTAAAGIGTLGCSPIVGTASALCGAKWSYGAYNDPQVYFLDHTSDSWPVSDAQVDWYQAPGIDAYYRWYTAGCPSGRHCVHTYSGSYGTDWYGQTSYTTSGGYFVDGSVVVRLNDQVTPNTYAARRSVACHEMGHALGLDHNGSTNSCMSVPEFPQHPSSQDFSVLNLLYPKPGT
;
A
#
# COMPACT_ATOMS: atom_id res chain seq x y z
N MET A 1 -14.22 -14.80 -89.29
CA MET A 1 -14.99 -14.96 -88.04
C MET A 1 -14.62 -16.29 -87.42
N VAL A 2 -14.53 -16.32 -86.08
CA VAL A 2 -14.21 -17.44 -85.18
C VAL A 2 -12.71 -17.73 -85.00
N ALA A 3 -12.31 -17.60 -83.73
CA ALA A 3 -11.01 -17.81 -83.13
C ALA A 3 -10.77 -19.29 -82.77
N LEU A 4 -9.53 -19.68 -82.45
CA LEU A 4 -9.21 -20.46 -81.23
C LEU A 4 -7.70 -20.56 -80.98
N ALA A 5 -7.38 -20.76 -79.71
CA ALA A 5 -6.09 -20.56 -79.04
C ALA A 5 -5.38 -21.88 -78.68
N GLY A 6 -4.17 -21.76 -78.11
CA GLY A 6 -3.48 -22.76 -77.29
C GLY A 6 -2.03 -22.97 -77.73
N LEU A 7 -1.02 -23.11 -76.88
CA LEU A 7 -0.89 -23.18 -75.43
C LEU A 7 0.63 -23.07 -75.18
N MET A 8 1.12 -22.09 -74.41
CA MET A 8 2.54 -21.99 -74.06
C MET A 8 2.68 -22.01 -72.53
N LEU A 9 3.36 -23.05 -72.05
CA LEU A 9 3.65 -23.33 -70.66
C LEU A 9 4.80 -22.41 -70.20
N MET A 10 4.56 -21.54 -69.22
CA MET A 10 5.62 -20.81 -68.51
C MET A 10 5.54 -21.14 -67.02
N LEU A 11 6.65 -21.70 -66.50
CA LEU A 11 6.89 -21.84 -65.07
C LEU A 11 7.04 -20.45 -64.45
N MET A 12 6.20 -20.12 -63.48
CA MET A 12 6.39 -18.95 -62.62
C MET A 12 7.19 -19.36 -61.37
N GLY A 13 8.36 -18.74 -61.21
CA GLY A 13 9.14 -18.81 -59.98
C GLY A 13 8.43 -18.05 -58.85
N LEU A 14 8.33 -18.69 -57.70
CA LEU A 14 7.86 -18.09 -56.45
C LEU A 14 8.94 -17.15 -55.89
N THR A 15 8.69 -15.85 -55.93
CA THR A 15 9.37 -14.87 -55.06
C THR A 15 8.39 -14.43 -53.98
N VAL A 16 8.62 -14.88 -52.75
CA VAL A 16 7.89 -14.42 -51.57
C VAL A 16 8.38 -13.00 -51.23
N PRO A 17 7.49 -12.00 -51.08
CA PRO A 17 7.91 -10.69 -50.59
C PRO A 17 8.27 -10.81 -49.11
N GLN A 18 9.49 -10.36 -48.77
CA GLN A 18 9.95 -10.25 -47.40
C GLN A 18 9.19 -9.11 -46.73
N ALA A 19 8.25 -9.47 -45.85
CA ALA A 19 7.55 -8.51 -45.00
C ALA A 19 8.57 -7.84 -44.06
N ALA A 20 8.63 -6.52 -44.12
CA ALA A 20 9.33 -5.73 -43.13
C ALA A 20 8.67 -5.96 -41.77
N ALA A 21 9.48 -6.32 -40.77
CA ALA A 21 9.02 -6.46 -39.39
C ALA A 21 8.69 -5.07 -38.84
N ASP A 22 7.40 -4.81 -38.67
CA ASP A 22 6.88 -3.73 -37.83
C ASP A 22 7.20 -4.10 -36.38
N PRO A 23 7.87 -3.25 -35.58
CA PRO A 23 8.08 -3.54 -34.16
C PRO A 23 6.73 -3.37 -33.47
N LEU A 24 5.95 -4.45 -33.42
CA LEU A 24 4.77 -4.54 -32.59
C LEU A 24 5.21 -4.25 -31.15
N ARG A 25 4.80 -3.07 -30.67
CA ARG A 25 4.69 -2.77 -29.24
C ARG A 25 3.96 -3.94 -28.58
N ASP A 26 4.69 -4.70 -27.78
CA ASP A 26 4.12 -5.53 -26.73
C ASP A 26 3.39 -4.60 -25.76
N THR A 27 2.11 -4.36 -26.01
CA THR A 27 1.20 -3.90 -24.97
C THR A 27 0.69 -5.15 -24.28
N ASP A 28 1.48 -5.69 -23.35
CA ASP A 28 1.07 -6.78 -22.48
C ASP A 28 -0.16 -6.30 -21.68
N PRO A 29 -1.36 -6.90 -21.86
CA PRO A 29 -2.57 -6.49 -21.15
C PRO A 29 -2.42 -6.59 -19.63
N LYS A 30 -1.47 -7.40 -19.15
CA LYS A 30 -1.14 -7.57 -17.74
C LYS A 30 -0.39 -6.36 -17.15
N ALA A 31 0.38 -5.64 -17.97
CA ALA A 31 1.06 -4.41 -17.56
C ALA A 31 0.10 -3.21 -17.48
N ALA A 32 -0.93 -3.18 -18.32
CA ALA A 32 -1.99 -2.16 -18.25
C ALA A 32 -2.93 -2.37 -17.05
N ALA A 33 -3.18 -3.63 -16.66
CA ALA A 33 -3.98 -3.93 -15.47
C ALA A 33 -3.28 -3.62 -14.14
N ALA A 34 -1.94 -3.68 -14.10
CA ALA A 34 -1.15 -3.39 -12.90
C ALA A 34 -1.13 -1.90 -12.50
N GLN A 35 -1.51 -0.99 -13.39
CA GLN A 35 -1.44 0.46 -13.16
C GLN A 35 -2.68 1.07 -12.49
N HIS A 36 -3.78 0.31 -12.37
CA HIS A 36 -5.07 0.86 -11.94
C HIS A 36 -5.32 0.80 -10.43
N ASP A 37 -4.67 -0.11 -9.68
CA ASP A 37 -5.09 -0.50 -8.33
C ASP A 37 -3.93 -0.55 -7.29
N GLU A 38 -2.81 0.10 -7.56
CA GLU A 38 -1.64 0.14 -6.67
C GLU A 38 -1.73 1.38 -5.76
N ALA A 39 -1.34 1.25 -4.49
CA ALA A 39 -1.21 2.40 -3.61
C ALA A 39 -0.19 3.42 -4.16
N VAL A 40 -0.35 4.68 -3.77
CA VAL A 40 0.58 5.73 -4.17
C VAL A 40 1.47 6.13 -3.01
N TYR A 41 2.77 6.00 -3.22
CA TYR A 41 3.78 6.34 -2.23
C TYR A 41 4.32 7.75 -2.43
N VAL A 42 4.51 8.45 -1.33
CA VAL A 42 5.28 9.68 -1.23
C VAL A 42 6.46 9.42 -0.31
N VAL A 43 7.68 9.52 -0.81
CA VAL A 43 8.91 9.32 -0.03
C VAL A 43 9.78 10.57 -0.13
N GLN A 44 10.22 11.08 1.02
CA GLN A 44 11.06 12.28 1.11
C GLN A 44 12.15 12.08 2.15
N GLU A 45 13.41 12.04 1.71
CA GLU A 45 14.57 12.15 2.59
C GLU A 45 14.67 13.57 3.14
N ARG A 46 14.96 13.69 4.43
CA ARG A 46 15.12 14.96 5.14
C ARG A 46 16.58 15.21 5.46
N ALA A 47 16.92 16.50 5.64
CA ALA A 47 18.29 16.92 5.93
C ALA A 47 18.85 16.38 7.26
N ASP A 48 17.98 15.96 8.18
CA ASP A 48 18.35 15.33 9.45
C ASP A 48 18.61 13.81 9.34
N GLY A 49 18.55 13.25 8.12
CA GLY A 49 18.76 11.83 7.85
C GLY A 49 17.52 10.97 8.08
N THR A 50 16.37 11.56 8.44
CA THR A 50 15.10 10.83 8.54
C THR A 50 14.40 10.73 7.18
N VAL A 51 13.52 9.74 7.02
CA VAL A 51 12.73 9.54 5.80
C VAL A 51 11.26 9.69 6.13
N TYR A 52 10.58 10.62 5.47
CA TYR A 52 9.12 10.70 5.51
C TYR A 52 8.53 9.82 4.42
N THR A 53 7.52 9.03 4.80
CA THR A 53 6.72 8.24 3.87
C THR A 53 5.24 8.52 4.11
N ALA A 54 4.47 8.60 3.02
CA ALA A 54 3.02 8.49 3.06
C ALA A 54 2.54 7.51 1.99
N ILE A 55 1.60 6.67 2.37
CA ILE A 55 0.93 5.68 1.53
C ILE A 55 -0.50 6.17 1.35
N TYR A 56 -0.97 6.24 0.13
CA TYR A 56 -2.31 6.71 -0.21
C TYR A 56 -3.07 5.63 -0.97
N GLU A 57 -4.25 5.26 -0.45
CA GLU A 57 -5.10 4.27 -1.08
C GLU A 57 -6.08 4.92 -2.05
N PRO A 58 -5.96 4.71 -3.38
CA PRO A 58 -6.82 5.34 -4.37
C PRO A 58 -8.31 5.10 -4.09
N ALA A 59 -9.13 6.13 -4.31
CA ALA A 59 -10.57 6.01 -4.22
C ALA A 59 -11.10 5.18 -5.40
N ALA A 60 -12.30 4.60 -5.28
CA ALA A 60 -12.88 3.82 -6.37
C ALA A 60 -13.01 4.67 -7.65
N GLY A 61 -12.51 4.13 -8.76
CA GLY A 61 -12.50 4.81 -10.06
C GLY A 61 -11.38 5.84 -10.23
N VAL A 62 -10.49 5.99 -9.25
CA VAL A 62 -9.26 6.79 -9.38
C VAL A 62 -8.09 5.85 -9.56
N THR A 63 -7.38 5.98 -10.66
CA THR A 63 -6.16 5.21 -10.91
C THR A 63 -4.98 5.73 -10.10
N SER A 64 -3.99 4.89 -9.85
CA SER A 64 -2.75 5.29 -9.18
C SER A 64 -2.05 6.44 -9.92
N ASP A 65 -2.08 6.46 -11.26
CA ASP A 65 -1.51 7.54 -12.06
C ASP A 65 -2.28 8.86 -11.95
N GLU A 66 -3.61 8.81 -11.91
CA GLU A 66 -4.44 10.00 -11.64
C GLU A 66 -4.18 10.55 -10.25
N LEU A 67 -4.08 9.68 -9.24
CA LEU A 67 -3.74 10.06 -7.88
C LEU A 67 -2.34 10.66 -7.81
N ARG A 68 -1.30 10.03 -8.38
CA ARG A 68 0.06 10.59 -8.48
C ARG A 68 0.04 11.98 -9.12
N ALA A 69 -0.67 12.13 -10.24
CA ALA A 69 -0.80 13.42 -10.93
C ALA A 69 -1.53 14.46 -10.07
N SER A 70 -2.56 14.05 -9.32
CA SER A 70 -3.27 14.93 -8.38
C SER A 70 -2.38 15.41 -7.25
N LEU A 71 -1.67 14.50 -6.57
CA LEU A 71 -0.73 14.83 -5.50
C LEU A 71 0.36 15.80 -6.00
N ARG A 72 0.90 15.56 -7.20
CA ARG A 72 1.88 16.46 -7.86
C ARG A 72 1.28 17.85 -8.13
N ARG A 73 0.03 17.95 -8.61
CA ARG A 73 -0.67 19.23 -8.81
C ARG A 73 -0.91 19.97 -7.49
N GLN A 74 -1.11 19.25 -6.40
CA GLN A 74 -1.23 19.80 -5.05
C GLN A 74 0.13 20.26 -4.48
N GLY A 75 1.22 20.11 -5.24
CA GLY A 75 2.57 20.52 -4.84
C GLY A 75 3.27 19.53 -3.91
N ILE A 76 2.72 18.32 -3.74
CA ILE A 76 3.35 17.27 -2.95
C ILE A 76 4.57 16.75 -3.73
N ARG A 77 5.73 16.81 -3.07
CA ARG A 77 7.01 16.35 -3.62
C ARG A 77 7.26 14.90 -3.20
N GLY A 78 8.13 14.21 -3.92
CA GLY A 78 8.51 12.82 -3.58
C GLY A 78 7.45 11.77 -3.93
N VAL A 79 6.44 12.11 -4.73
CA VAL A 79 5.48 11.15 -5.29
C VAL A 79 6.21 10.16 -6.20
N GLN A 80 6.22 8.89 -5.81
CA GLN A 80 6.92 7.82 -6.49
C GLN A 80 6.12 7.33 -7.71
N ASP A 81 6.83 6.93 -8.77
CA ASP A 81 6.22 6.37 -9.98
C ASP A 81 5.86 4.87 -9.85
N ALA A 82 6.39 4.20 -8.82
CA ALA A 82 6.08 2.82 -8.46
C ALA A 82 6.22 2.64 -6.94
N GLU A 83 5.70 1.54 -6.40
CA GLU A 83 6.00 1.11 -5.02
C GLU A 83 7.52 1.20 -4.75
N PRO A 84 7.96 1.75 -3.60
CA PRO A 84 9.35 1.80 -3.21
C PRO A 84 9.92 0.40 -3.02
N THR A 85 10.37 -0.22 -4.10
CA THR A 85 11.27 -1.37 -4.00
C THR A 85 12.59 -0.89 -3.41
N ALA A 86 13.34 -1.78 -2.75
CA ALA A 86 14.69 -1.52 -2.22
C ALA A 86 15.73 -1.02 -3.26
N ALA A 87 15.31 -0.66 -4.47
CA ALA A 87 16.14 -0.10 -5.53
C ALA A 87 16.30 1.44 -5.48
N ALA A 88 15.51 2.17 -4.67
CA ALA A 88 15.60 3.63 -4.57
C ALA A 88 16.69 4.16 -3.59
N GLY A 89 17.75 3.37 -3.31
CA GLY A 89 18.87 3.79 -2.45
C GLY A 89 18.78 3.35 -0.98
N ILE A 90 17.71 2.65 -0.61
CA ILE A 90 17.62 1.92 0.65
C ILE A 90 18.28 0.55 0.40
N GLY A 91 19.45 0.29 1.00
CA GLY A 91 20.23 -0.92 0.76
C GLY A 91 19.40 -2.21 0.76
N THR A 92 19.82 -3.17 -0.06
CA THR A 92 19.17 -4.40 -0.54
C THR A 92 18.70 -5.44 0.50
N LEU A 93 18.32 -5.03 1.71
CA LEU A 93 17.46 -5.83 2.58
C LEU A 93 16.03 -5.65 2.08
N GLY A 94 15.61 -6.54 1.17
CA GLY A 94 14.25 -6.54 0.63
C GLY A 94 13.21 -6.50 1.76
N CYS A 95 12.08 -5.84 1.49
CA CYS A 95 10.98 -5.67 2.45
C CYS A 95 10.63 -7.05 3.03
N SER A 96 11.03 -7.27 4.28
CA SER A 96 11.07 -8.57 4.94
C SER A 96 10.67 -8.35 6.39
N PRO A 97 9.86 -9.25 6.96
CA PRO A 97 9.47 -10.56 6.45
C PRO A 97 8.35 -10.54 5.39
N ILE A 98 8.30 -11.61 4.58
CA ILE A 98 7.21 -11.92 3.65
C ILE A 98 6.65 -13.29 4.04
N VAL A 99 5.32 -13.41 4.15
CA VAL A 99 4.64 -14.68 4.42
C VAL A 99 3.47 -14.84 3.45
N GLY A 100 3.57 -15.79 2.52
CA GLY A 100 2.56 -15.96 1.48
C GLY A 100 2.49 -14.72 0.59
N THR A 101 1.34 -14.05 0.59
CA THR A 101 1.12 -12.79 -0.14
C THR A 101 1.17 -11.55 0.75
N ALA A 102 1.36 -11.70 2.06
CA ALA A 102 1.56 -10.59 3.00
C ALA A 102 3.05 -10.22 3.09
N SER A 103 3.35 -8.93 3.28
CA SER A 103 4.72 -8.45 3.44
C SER A 103 4.82 -7.31 4.46
N ALA A 104 6.02 -7.09 4.99
CA ALA A 104 6.32 -5.94 5.85
C ALA A 104 6.79 -4.75 5.03
N LEU A 105 6.53 -3.53 5.52
CA LEU A 105 7.08 -2.31 4.95
C LEU A 105 8.61 -2.34 5.01
N CYS A 106 9.24 -1.85 3.93
CA CYS A 106 10.68 -1.67 3.86
C CYS A 106 11.17 -0.66 4.92
N GLY A 107 11.94 -1.13 5.90
CA GLY A 107 12.63 -0.25 6.86
C GLY A 107 11.70 0.55 7.76
N ALA A 108 10.52 0.01 8.08
CA ALA A 108 9.52 0.67 8.92
C ALA A 108 8.98 -0.32 9.97
N LYS A 109 9.44 -0.17 11.22
CA LYS A 109 8.93 -0.95 12.35
C LYS A 109 8.98 -0.18 13.66
N TRP A 110 8.20 -0.60 14.64
CA TRP A 110 8.28 -0.05 16.00
C TRP A 110 9.48 -0.59 16.77
N SER A 111 10.01 0.23 17.67
CA SER A 111 11.01 -0.24 18.64
C SER A 111 10.34 -1.02 19.76
N TYR A 112 11.08 -1.84 20.50
CA TYR A 112 10.53 -2.54 21.67
C TYR A 112 10.43 -1.62 22.90
N GLY A 113 11.19 -0.52 22.90
CA GLY A 113 11.39 0.27 24.10
C GLY A 113 11.85 -0.60 25.27
N ALA A 114 11.08 -0.58 26.36
CA ALA A 114 11.34 -1.36 27.57
C ALA A 114 10.44 -2.62 27.71
N TYR A 115 9.79 -3.06 26.64
CA TYR A 115 8.76 -4.11 26.66
C TYR A 115 9.21 -5.37 25.92
N ASN A 116 8.50 -6.47 26.18
CA ASN A 116 8.72 -7.73 25.47
C ASN A 116 8.21 -7.67 24.03
N ASP A 117 7.17 -6.90 23.77
CA ASP A 117 6.64 -6.62 22.43
C ASP A 117 6.43 -5.10 22.31
N PRO A 118 6.62 -4.47 21.14
CA PRO A 118 6.30 -3.06 20.95
C PRO A 118 4.86 -2.79 21.35
N GLN A 119 4.65 -1.67 22.02
CA GLN A 119 3.36 -1.30 22.59
C GLN A 119 2.84 -0.07 21.86
N VAL A 120 1.86 -0.26 20.99
CA VAL A 120 1.36 0.77 20.07
C VAL A 120 -0.07 1.14 20.41
N TYR A 121 -0.32 2.41 20.69
CA TYR A 121 -1.65 2.92 20.99
C TYR A 121 -2.19 3.72 19.80
N PHE A 122 -3.30 3.25 19.24
CA PHE A 122 -4.09 3.99 18.26
C PHE A 122 -4.95 5.01 19.00
N LEU A 123 -4.52 6.28 18.96
CA LEU A 123 -5.25 7.40 19.50
C LEU A 123 -6.32 7.82 18.50
N ASP A 124 -7.57 7.52 18.81
CA ASP A 124 -8.71 7.78 17.94
C ASP A 124 -9.24 9.19 18.12
N HIS A 125 -9.11 10.03 17.09
CA HIS A 125 -9.68 11.39 16.97
C HIS A 125 -10.85 11.44 16.00
N THR A 126 -11.32 10.30 15.49
CA THR A 126 -12.35 10.21 14.46
C THR A 126 -13.73 10.53 15.03
N SER A 127 -14.70 10.76 14.14
CA SER A 127 -16.11 10.79 14.54
C SER A 127 -16.63 9.38 14.86
N ASP A 128 -17.77 9.31 15.53
CA ASP A 128 -18.49 8.06 15.86
C ASP A 128 -18.88 7.21 14.63
N SER A 129 -18.79 7.79 13.45
CA SER A 129 -19.09 7.16 12.19
C SER A 129 -17.96 6.27 11.65
N TRP A 130 -16.79 6.25 12.29
CA TRP A 130 -15.68 5.33 11.99
C TRP A 130 -15.52 4.28 13.09
N PRO A 131 -15.62 2.97 12.78
CA PRO A 131 -15.49 1.90 13.77
C PRO A 131 -14.02 1.56 14.06
N VAL A 132 -13.23 2.56 14.47
CA VAL A 132 -11.78 2.45 14.74
C VAL A 132 -11.50 1.44 15.84
N SER A 133 -12.29 1.45 16.93
CA SER A 133 -12.15 0.47 18.01
C SER A 133 -12.27 -0.97 17.52
N ASP A 134 -13.18 -1.22 16.57
CA ASP A 134 -13.48 -2.57 16.11
C ASP A 134 -12.42 -3.07 15.14
N ALA A 135 -11.89 -2.20 14.27
CA ALA A 135 -10.72 -2.51 13.44
C ALA A 135 -9.48 -2.78 14.30
N GLN A 136 -9.29 -1.99 15.36
CA GLN A 136 -8.15 -2.13 16.26
C GLN A 136 -8.17 -3.48 17.01
N VAL A 137 -9.34 -3.93 17.46
CA VAL A 137 -9.48 -5.22 18.19
C VAL A 137 -8.96 -6.41 17.38
N ASP A 138 -9.04 -6.36 16.05
CA ASP A 138 -8.44 -7.41 15.22
C ASP A 138 -6.91 -7.38 15.29
N TRP A 139 -6.30 -6.20 15.23
CA TRP A 139 -4.85 -6.03 15.37
C TRP A 139 -4.32 -6.31 16.78
N TYR A 140 -5.14 -6.20 17.83
CA TYR A 140 -4.76 -6.64 19.18
C TYR A 140 -4.46 -8.15 19.26
N GLN A 141 -4.95 -8.94 18.30
CA GLN A 141 -4.68 -10.37 18.24
C GLN A 141 -3.31 -10.69 17.62
N ALA A 142 -2.60 -9.69 17.10
CA ALA A 142 -1.32 -9.88 16.43
C ALA A 142 -0.25 -10.39 17.42
N PRO A 143 0.41 -11.53 17.14
CA PRO A 143 1.58 -11.92 17.89
C PRO A 143 2.78 -11.00 17.57
N GLY A 144 3.59 -10.72 18.59
CA GLY A 144 4.83 -9.95 18.47
C GLY A 144 4.67 -8.43 18.61
N ILE A 145 3.45 -7.90 18.55
CA ILE A 145 3.18 -6.49 18.75
C ILE A 145 1.86 -6.28 19.48
N ASP A 146 1.88 -5.47 20.53
CA ASP A 146 0.69 -5.16 21.31
C ASP A 146 0.07 -3.85 20.81
N ALA A 147 -0.98 -3.99 19.99
CA ALA A 147 -1.77 -2.86 19.52
C ALA A 147 -2.95 -2.58 20.49
N TYR A 148 -3.16 -1.33 20.88
CA TYR A 148 -4.24 -0.93 21.78
C TYR A 148 -5.05 0.22 21.22
N TYR A 149 -6.37 0.17 21.39
CA TYR A 149 -7.26 1.29 21.15
C TYR A 149 -7.21 2.26 22.33
N ARG A 150 -7.26 3.56 22.03
CA ARG A 150 -7.46 4.59 23.04
C ARG A 150 -8.15 5.81 22.46
N TRP A 151 -9.18 6.31 23.15
CA TRP A 151 -9.77 7.60 22.78
C TRP A 151 -8.77 8.74 22.99
N TYR A 152 -8.67 9.67 22.03
CA TYR A 152 -7.56 10.63 21.98
C TYR A 152 -7.39 11.49 23.24
N THR A 153 -8.48 11.85 23.94
CA THR A 153 -8.41 12.71 25.14
C THR A 153 -7.69 12.05 26.31
N ALA A 154 -7.54 10.73 26.29
CA ALA A 154 -6.77 10.01 27.30
C ALA A 154 -5.24 10.12 27.06
N GLY A 155 -4.82 10.63 25.89
CA GLY A 155 -3.43 10.91 25.54
C GLY A 155 -2.56 9.67 25.29
N CYS A 156 -1.34 9.91 24.79
CA CYS A 156 -0.34 8.87 24.61
C CYS A 156 0.24 8.46 25.97
N PRO A 157 0.22 7.16 26.36
CA PRO A 157 0.88 6.75 27.59
C PRO A 157 2.40 6.97 27.51
N SER A 158 3.02 7.36 28.62
CA SER A 158 4.46 7.62 28.66
C SER A 158 5.27 6.36 28.35
N GLY A 159 6.33 6.50 27.54
CA GLY A 159 7.19 5.40 27.12
C GLY A 159 6.47 4.36 26.24
N ARG A 160 5.46 4.77 25.49
CA ARG A 160 4.70 3.96 24.52
C ARG A 160 4.70 4.63 23.16
N HIS A 161 4.50 3.82 22.14
CA HIS A 161 4.33 4.29 20.78
C HIS A 161 2.87 4.69 20.55
N CYS A 162 2.64 5.74 19.78
CA CYS A 162 1.31 6.20 19.45
C CYS A 162 1.15 6.48 17.98
N VAL A 163 0.03 6.01 17.45
CA VAL A 163 -0.48 6.33 16.12
C VAL A 163 -1.66 7.26 16.30
N HIS A 164 -1.64 8.40 15.63
CA HIS A 164 -2.78 9.31 15.64
C HIS A 164 -3.71 9.00 14.47
N THR A 165 -4.94 8.62 14.77
CA THR A 165 -5.96 8.29 13.76
C THR A 165 -6.97 9.42 13.68
N TYR A 166 -7.06 10.08 12.52
CA TYR A 166 -7.99 11.18 12.25
C TYR A 166 -8.98 10.79 11.16
N SER A 167 -10.18 11.37 11.22
CA SER A 167 -11.10 11.39 10.08
C SER A 167 -11.33 12.83 9.63
N GLY A 168 -11.60 13.01 8.34
CA GLY A 168 -11.93 14.33 7.82
C GLY A 168 -12.19 14.32 6.32
N SER A 169 -12.48 15.51 5.80
CA SER A 169 -12.61 15.76 4.37
C SER A 169 -11.24 16.05 3.76
N TYR A 170 -10.68 15.10 3.00
CA TYR A 170 -9.31 15.20 2.47
C TYR A 170 -9.21 15.25 0.93
N GLY A 171 -10.32 15.54 0.26
CA GLY A 171 -10.45 15.49 -1.20
C GLY A 171 -11.12 14.19 -1.66
N THR A 172 -11.10 13.97 -2.98
CA THR A 172 -11.89 12.90 -3.61
C THR A 172 -11.05 11.75 -4.16
N ASP A 173 -9.73 11.79 -3.97
CA ASP A 173 -8.84 10.96 -4.77
C ASP A 173 -8.40 9.68 -4.05
N TRP A 174 -8.61 9.57 -2.73
CA TRP A 174 -8.13 8.45 -1.91
C TRP A 174 -9.02 8.17 -0.69
N TYR A 175 -9.12 6.90 -0.28
CA TYR A 175 -9.92 6.43 0.86
C TYR A 175 -9.24 6.62 2.21
N GLY A 176 -7.99 6.19 2.30
CA GLY A 176 -7.17 6.29 3.49
C GLY A 176 -5.74 6.68 3.16
N GLN A 177 -5.04 7.16 4.19
CA GLN A 177 -3.62 7.46 4.12
C GLN A 177 -2.95 7.13 5.44
N THR A 178 -1.85 6.40 5.38
CA THR A 178 -0.91 6.23 6.49
C THR A 178 0.38 6.95 6.18
N SER A 179 0.81 7.81 7.09
CA SER A 179 2.06 8.55 6.96
C SER A 179 2.92 8.41 8.20
N TYR A 180 4.23 8.40 8.02
CA TYR A 180 5.20 8.20 9.09
C TYR A 180 6.55 8.81 8.74
N THR A 181 7.39 9.00 9.75
CA THR A 181 8.82 9.25 9.56
C THR A 181 9.61 8.08 10.13
N THR A 182 10.63 7.61 9.42
CA THR A 182 11.58 6.60 9.93
C THR A 182 12.97 7.17 10.16
N SER A 183 13.68 6.56 11.12
CA SER A 183 15.10 6.77 11.38
C SER A 183 15.74 5.41 11.71
N GLY A 184 16.79 5.04 10.97
CA GLY A 184 17.49 3.77 11.19
C GLY A 184 16.61 2.51 11.02
N GLY A 185 15.56 2.58 10.20
CA GLY A 185 14.62 1.48 10.00
C GLY A 185 13.46 1.41 11.00
N TYR A 186 13.35 2.38 11.90
CA TYR A 186 12.32 2.44 12.93
C TYR A 186 11.41 3.64 12.74
N PHE A 187 10.11 3.48 13.05
CA PHE A 187 9.20 4.61 13.16
C PHE A 187 9.66 5.59 14.24
N VAL A 188 9.57 6.89 13.94
CA VAL A 188 9.82 7.97 14.88
C VAL A 188 8.55 8.23 15.67
N ASP A 189 8.66 8.21 17.00
CA ASP A 189 7.54 8.50 17.90
C ASP A 189 6.87 9.84 17.62
N GLY A 190 5.54 9.85 17.63
CA GLY A 190 4.73 11.04 17.32
C GLY A 190 4.67 11.41 15.84
N SER A 191 5.30 10.64 14.93
CA SER A 191 5.26 10.91 13.49
C SER A 191 4.22 10.09 12.71
N VAL A 192 3.73 8.98 13.29
CA VAL A 192 2.83 8.05 12.60
C VAL A 192 1.38 8.53 12.71
N VAL A 193 0.77 8.76 11.56
CA VAL A 193 -0.57 9.33 11.43
C VAL A 193 -1.37 8.55 10.39
N VAL A 194 -2.57 8.13 10.78
CA VAL A 194 -3.61 7.58 9.90
C VAL A 194 -4.65 8.67 9.62
N ARG A 195 -5.05 8.81 8.36
CA ARG A 195 -6.13 9.70 7.92
C ARG A 195 -7.19 8.89 7.19
N LEU A 196 -8.42 8.98 7.65
CA LEU A 196 -9.59 8.28 7.11
C LEU A 196 -10.51 9.30 6.41
N ASN A 197 -10.78 9.10 5.12
CA ASN A 197 -11.44 10.14 4.32
C ASN A 197 -12.97 10.04 4.35
N ASP A 198 -13.60 11.01 4.98
CA ASP A 198 -15.06 11.13 5.11
C ASP A 198 -15.77 11.40 3.77
N GLN A 199 -15.09 12.01 2.79
CA GLN A 199 -15.73 12.48 1.56
C GLN A 199 -16.02 11.38 0.55
N VAL A 200 -15.17 10.35 0.49
CA VAL A 200 -15.25 9.30 -0.53
C VAL A 200 -15.52 7.94 0.05
N THR A 201 -15.16 7.69 1.30
CA THR A 201 -15.43 6.38 1.90
C THR A 201 -16.94 6.20 2.08
N PRO A 202 -17.55 5.18 1.47
CA PRO A 202 -18.98 4.94 1.62
C PRO A 202 -19.37 4.92 3.09
N ASN A 203 -20.46 5.61 3.44
CA ASN A 203 -20.95 5.68 4.83
C ASN A 203 -21.68 4.40 5.24
N THR A 204 -20.98 3.28 5.12
CA THR A 204 -21.39 1.98 5.62
C THR A 204 -20.34 1.53 6.63
N TYR A 205 -20.79 0.86 7.69
CA TYR A 205 -19.90 0.31 8.71
C TYR A 205 -18.80 -0.56 8.07
N ALA A 206 -19.17 -1.37 7.06
CA ALA A 206 -18.27 -2.29 6.41
C ALA A 206 -17.11 -1.62 5.69
N ALA A 207 -17.39 -0.63 4.84
CA ALA A 207 -16.36 0.09 4.10
C ALA A 207 -15.42 0.83 5.05
N ARG A 208 -15.98 1.51 6.06
CA ARG A 208 -15.19 2.30 7.01
C ARG A 208 -14.34 1.46 7.94
N ARG A 209 -14.86 0.31 8.39
CA ARG A 209 -14.07 -0.67 9.14
C ARG A 209 -12.90 -1.18 8.33
N SER A 210 -13.13 -1.49 7.05
CA SER A 210 -12.06 -2.02 6.23
C SER A 210 -10.94 -1.01 5.99
N VAL A 211 -11.26 0.22 5.59
CA VAL A 211 -10.24 1.28 5.42
C VAL A 211 -9.50 1.51 6.74
N ALA A 212 -10.21 1.58 7.88
CA ALA A 212 -9.55 1.70 9.17
C ALA A 212 -8.61 0.52 9.48
N CYS A 213 -9.01 -0.72 9.18
CA CYS A 213 -8.18 -1.91 9.36
C CYS A 213 -6.92 -1.85 8.50
N HIS A 214 -7.06 -1.48 7.23
CA HIS A 214 -5.99 -1.36 6.26
C HIS A 214 -4.91 -0.37 6.73
N GLU A 215 -5.32 0.86 7.02
CA GLU A 215 -4.40 1.91 7.46
C GLU A 215 -3.71 1.58 8.79
N MET A 216 -4.43 0.92 9.70
CA MET A 216 -3.82 0.45 10.94
C MET A 216 -2.72 -0.59 10.70
N GLY A 217 -2.87 -1.47 9.71
CA GLY A 217 -1.83 -2.44 9.37
C GLY A 217 -0.56 -1.76 8.87
N HIS A 218 -0.67 -0.76 8.00
CA HIS A 218 0.47 0.07 7.61
C HIS A 218 1.15 0.74 8.80
N ALA A 219 0.36 1.28 9.73
CA ALA A 219 0.88 1.91 10.94
C ALA A 219 1.58 0.92 11.88
N LEU A 220 1.37 -0.40 11.72
CA LEU A 220 2.08 -1.46 12.44
C LEU A 220 3.31 -1.98 11.71
N GLY A 221 3.55 -1.55 10.47
CA GLY A 221 4.69 -1.99 9.65
C GLY A 221 4.35 -3.01 8.58
N LEU A 222 3.08 -3.22 8.25
CA LEU A 222 2.66 -4.09 7.15
C LEU A 222 2.56 -3.33 5.83
N ASP A 223 2.95 -4.00 4.76
CA ASP A 223 2.67 -3.59 3.39
C ASP A 223 1.40 -4.31 2.90
N HIS A 224 1.02 -4.10 1.65
CA HIS A 224 -0.12 -4.76 1.03
C HIS A 224 -0.02 -6.28 1.08
N ASN A 225 -1.20 -6.90 1.13
CA ASN A 225 -1.38 -8.33 1.04
C ASN A 225 -2.14 -8.70 -0.24
N GLY A 226 -1.52 -9.47 -1.13
CA GLY A 226 -2.16 -9.90 -2.39
C GLY A 226 -3.35 -10.88 -2.23
N SER A 227 -3.72 -11.26 -1.01
CA SER A 227 -4.88 -12.10 -0.71
C SER A 227 -6.12 -11.24 -0.50
N THR A 228 -7.14 -11.40 -1.36
CA THR A 228 -8.44 -10.69 -1.30
C THR A 228 -9.29 -10.98 -0.05
N ASN A 229 -8.76 -11.75 0.92
CA ASN A 229 -9.40 -12.05 2.20
C ASN A 229 -8.76 -11.28 3.38
N SER A 230 -7.74 -10.46 3.14
CA SER A 230 -7.11 -9.62 4.15
C SER A 230 -7.57 -8.18 4.00
N CYS A 231 -7.76 -7.45 5.11
CA CYS A 231 -7.99 -6.02 5.03
C CYS A 231 -6.79 -5.24 4.46
N MET A 232 -5.61 -5.86 4.37
CA MET A 232 -4.42 -5.31 3.71
C MET A 232 -4.43 -5.50 2.18
N SER A 233 -5.47 -6.09 1.59
CA SER A 233 -5.56 -6.20 0.14
C SER A 233 -5.97 -4.89 -0.53
N VAL A 234 -5.61 -4.81 -1.81
CA VAL A 234 -6.04 -3.77 -2.74
C VAL A 234 -6.47 -4.47 -4.05
N PRO A 235 -7.55 -4.02 -4.71
CA PRO A 235 -8.50 -2.98 -4.29
C PRO A 235 -9.60 -3.51 -3.35
N GLU A 236 -9.60 -4.80 -3.01
CA GLU A 236 -10.60 -5.35 -2.10
C GLU A 236 -10.35 -4.89 -0.66
N PHE A 237 -11.42 -4.44 -0.02
CA PHE A 237 -11.44 -3.99 1.37
C PHE A 237 -12.22 -4.97 2.28
N PRO A 238 -11.71 -6.19 2.57
CA PRO A 238 -12.18 -7.02 3.68
C PRO A 238 -12.03 -6.29 5.01
N GLN A 239 -12.86 -6.66 5.99
CA GLN A 239 -12.89 -5.96 7.28
C GLN A 239 -11.82 -6.40 8.28
N HIS A 240 -11.08 -7.47 7.98
CA HIS A 240 -10.24 -8.18 8.95
C HIS A 240 -8.88 -8.54 8.34
N PRO A 241 -7.80 -8.52 9.14
CA PRO A 241 -6.52 -9.07 8.73
C PRO A 241 -6.62 -10.59 8.54
N SER A 242 -5.72 -11.13 7.74
CA SER A 242 -5.54 -12.57 7.56
C SER A 242 -4.47 -13.12 8.51
N SER A 243 -4.38 -14.45 8.60
CA SER A 243 -3.31 -15.11 9.36
C SER A 243 -1.91 -14.85 8.80
N GLN A 244 -1.78 -14.49 7.52
CA GLN A 244 -0.51 -14.16 6.91
C GLN A 244 0.01 -12.80 7.40
N ASP A 245 -0.89 -11.83 7.61
CA ASP A 245 -0.55 -10.51 8.16
C ASP A 245 -0.01 -10.64 9.59
N PHE A 246 -0.69 -11.44 10.41
CA PHE A 246 -0.22 -11.77 11.76
C PHE A 246 1.13 -12.51 11.75
N SER A 247 1.37 -13.36 10.75
CA SER A 247 2.64 -14.08 10.64
C SER A 247 3.80 -13.15 10.26
N VAL A 248 3.54 -12.16 9.40
CA VAL A 248 4.52 -11.10 9.09
C VAL A 248 4.83 -10.29 10.34
N LEU A 249 3.82 -9.85 11.11
CA LEU A 249 4.04 -9.12 12.36
C LEU A 249 4.86 -9.92 13.38
N ASN A 250 4.57 -11.23 13.54
CA ASN A 250 5.34 -12.11 14.42
C ASN A 250 6.83 -12.20 14.05
N LEU A 251 7.13 -12.17 12.75
CA LEU A 251 8.50 -12.25 12.24
C LEU A 251 9.18 -10.88 12.23
N LEU A 252 8.42 -9.80 12.05
CA LEU A 252 8.91 -8.42 12.09
C LEU A 252 9.27 -8.02 13.54
N TYR A 253 8.49 -8.56 14.48
CA TYR A 253 8.64 -8.38 15.92
C TYR A 253 8.82 -9.73 16.64
N PRO A 254 9.97 -10.41 16.47
CA PRO A 254 10.23 -11.66 17.16
C PRO A 254 10.35 -11.44 18.67
N LYS A 255 9.85 -12.36 19.48
CA LYS A 255 9.93 -12.24 20.95
C LYS A 255 11.40 -12.14 21.40
N PRO A 256 11.76 -11.21 22.30
CA PRO A 256 13.10 -11.11 22.84
C PRO A 256 13.49 -12.41 23.55
N GLY A 257 14.59 -13.04 23.11
CA GLY A 257 15.13 -14.26 23.70
C GLY A 257 14.70 -15.58 23.05
N THR A 258 14.02 -15.53 21.90
CA THR A 258 14.00 -16.63 20.91
C THR A 258 15.01 -16.39 19.81
#